data_AF-A0A957AR89-F1
#
_entry.id   AF-A0A957AR89-F1
#
_cell.length_a   1.000
_cell.length_b   1.000
_cell.length_c   1.000
_cell.angle_alpha   90.00
_cell.angle_beta   90.00
_cell.angle_gamma   90.00
#
_symmetry.space_group_name_H-M   'P 1'
#
loop_
_entity.id
_entity.type
_entity.pdbx_description
1 polymer ?
#
loop_
_entity_poly.entity_id
_entity_poly.type
_entity_poly.pdbx_seq_one_letter_code
_entity_poly.pdbx_strand_id
1 'polypeptide(L)'
;LPEVDEISNIVVELKHPKITLGEKELRQVKKYMSVVLDQPEFNGANMSWRFDLVGNDYNSYVSGELESAEAHGETYLAYKRANYKIYVMKWSEVLTDFELRHKFILDKLRLERDKLATAHRSADEILAHSFESTASIAIK
;
A
#
# COMPACT_ATOMS: atom_id res chain seq x y z
N LEU A 1 -24.78 5.43 15.92
CA LEU A 1 -25.02 4.79 14.61
C LEU A 1 -24.24 3.48 14.62
N PRO A 2 -24.79 2.35 14.14
CA PRO A 2 -23.98 1.15 14.01
C PRO A 2 -22.77 1.47 13.13
N GLU A 3 -21.59 1.07 13.58
CA GLU A 3 -20.37 1.13 12.79
C GLU A 3 -20.57 0.18 11.61
N VAL A 4 -20.69 0.73 10.41
CA VAL A 4 -20.81 -0.07 9.20
C VAL A 4 -19.40 -0.45 8.81
N ASP A 5 -19.06 -1.73 8.92
CA ASP A 5 -17.76 -2.23 8.46
C ASP A 5 -17.59 -1.88 6.97
N GLU A 6 -16.65 -0.99 6.67
CA GLU A 6 -16.27 -0.65 5.29
C GLU A 6 -15.32 -1.71 4.74
N ILE A 7 -15.65 -2.27 3.59
CA ILE A 7 -14.81 -3.23 2.88
C ILE A 7 -14.03 -2.46 1.82
N SER A 8 -12.72 -2.36 2.00
CA SER A 8 -11.80 -1.73 1.04
C SER A 8 -11.10 -2.79 0.20
N ASN A 9 -11.32 -2.74 -1.10
CA ASN A 9 -10.74 -3.67 -2.06
C ASN A 9 -9.71 -2.97 -2.95
N ILE A 10 -8.66 -3.69 -3.33
CA ILE A 10 -7.61 -3.18 -4.21
C ILE A 10 -7.28 -4.15 -5.35
N VAL A 11 -7.12 -3.61 -6.55
CA VAL A 11 -6.55 -4.31 -7.71
C VAL A 11 -5.31 -3.56 -8.14
N VAL A 12 -4.21 -4.27 -8.34
CA VAL A 12 -2.92 -3.65 -8.71
C VAL A 12 -2.46 -4.23 -10.04
N GLU A 13 -2.32 -3.37 -11.05
CA GLU A 13 -1.69 -3.69 -12.34
C GLU A 13 -0.26 -3.14 -12.34
N LEU A 14 0.71 -4.04 -12.32
CA LEU A 14 2.13 -3.70 -12.35
C LEU A 14 2.68 -3.78 -13.77
N LYS A 15 3.41 -2.74 -14.19
CA LYS A 15 4.10 -2.71 -15.48
C LYS A 15 5.60 -2.85 -15.31
N HIS A 16 6.17 -3.60 -16.25
CA HIS A 16 7.61 -3.75 -16.38
C HIS A 16 8.27 -2.36 -16.52
N PRO A 17 9.45 -2.09 -15.92
CA PRO A 17 10.02 -0.74 -15.89
C PRO A 17 10.27 -0.07 -17.24
N LYS A 18 10.44 -0.88 -18.30
CA LYS A 18 10.62 -0.39 -19.69
C LYS A 18 9.33 0.06 -20.37
N ILE A 19 8.17 -0.12 -19.74
CA ILE A 19 6.87 0.28 -20.28
C ILE A 19 6.51 1.63 -19.70
N THR A 20 6.41 2.64 -20.56
CA THR A 20 5.78 3.92 -20.24
C THR A 20 4.28 3.73 -20.20
N LEU A 21 3.64 4.12 -19.09
CA LEU A 21 2.20 4.05 -18.94
C LEU A 21 1.53 5.06 -19.88
N GLY A 22 0.62 4.58 -20.72
CA GLY A 22 -0.19 5.42 -21.59
C GLY A 22 -1.66 5.00 -21.57
N GLU A 23 -2.39 5.45 -22.59
CA GLU A 23 -3.81 5.13 -22.76
C GLU A 23 -4.08 3.63 -22.75
N LYS A 24 -3.22 2.82 -23.37
CA LYS A 24 -3.38 1.37 -23.46
C LYS A 24 -3.39 0.74 -22.07
N GLU A 25 -2.44 1.10 -21.23
CA GLU A 25 -2.27 0.58 -19.87
C GLU A 25 -3.39 1.07 -18.95
N LEU A 26 -3.77 2.35 -19.06
CA LEU A 26 -4.91 2.90 -18.30
C LEU A 26 -6.23 2.23 -18.71
N ARG A 27 -6.43 1.98 -20.00
CA ARG A 27 -7.61 1.28 -20.52
C ARG A 27 -7.69 -0.15 -20.01
N GLN A 28 -6.56 -0.84 -19.84
CA GLN A 28 -6.55 -2.17 -19.24
C GLN A 28 -7.10 -2.15 -17.81
N VAL A 29 -6.71 -1.15 -17.02
CA VAL A 29 -7.18 -0.97 -15.64
C VAL A 29 -8.68 -0.62 -15.62
N LYS A 30 -9.12 0.31 -16.50
CA LYS A 30 -10.54 0.63 -16.70
C LYS A 30 -11.34 -0.62 -17.07
N LYS A 31 -10.78 -1.56 -17.84
CA LYS A 31 -11.43 -2.84 -18.19
C LYS A 31 -11.62 -3.73 -16.96
N TYR A 32 -10.62 -3.87 -16.08
CA TYR A 32 -10.81 -4.62 -14.83
C TYR A 32 -11.88 -3.98 -13.95
N MET A 33 -11.87 -2.66 -13.84
CA MET A 33 -12.91 -1.91 -13.13
C MET A 33 -14.29 -2.23 -13.69
N SER A 34 -14.49 -2.17 -15.01
CA SER A 34 -15.75 -2.56 -15.64
C SER A 34 -16.17 -3.99 -15.31
N VAL A 35 -15.24 -4.96 -15.38
CA VAL A 35 -15.55 -6.36 -15.06
C VAL A 35 -16.02 -6.52 -13.61
N VAL A 36 -15.37 -5.85 -12.66
CA VAL A 36 -15.79 -5.88 -11.24
C VAL A 36 -17.14 -5.20 -11.06
N LEU A 37 -17.34 -4.04 -11.69
CA LEU A 37 -18.59 -3.29 -11.65
C LEU A 37 -19.79 -4.04 -12.23
N ASP A 38 -19.55 -4.93 -13.20
CA ASP A 38 -20.61 -5.71 -13.83
C ASP A 38 -21.08 -6.88 -12.96
N GLN A 39 -20.38 -7.20 -11.85
CA GLN A 39 -20.77 -8.26 -10.91
C GLN A 39 -21.43 -7.67 -9.65
N PRO A 40 -22.76 -7.84 -9.47
CA PRO A 40 -23.49 -7.27 -8.34
C PRO A 40 -22.92 -7.65 -6.96
N GLU A 41 -22.31 -8.83 -6.84
CA GLU A 41 -21.72 -9.37 -5.63
C GLU A 41 -20.53 -8.54 -5.11
N PHE A 42 -19.90 -7.74 -5.98
CA PHE A 42 -18.77 -6.87 -5.62
C PHE A 42 -19.15 -5.40 -5.38
N ASN A 43 -20.44 -5.07 -5.45
CA ASN A 43 -20.94 -3.69 -5.43
C ASN A 43 -21.86 -3.39 -4.23
N GLY A 44 -21.52 -3.92 -3.06
CA GLY A 44 -22.20 -3.60 -1.80
C GLY A 44 -22.05 -2.10 -1.43
N ALA A 45 -23.04 -1.53 -0.74
CA ALA A 45 -23.03 -0.11 -0.36
C ALA A 45 -21.88 0.26 0.60
N ASN A 46 -21.35 -0.71 1.33
CA ASN A 46 -20.20 -0.58 2.22
C ASN A 46 -18.87 -0.99 1.55
N MET A 47 -18.87 -1.26 0.24
CA MET A 47 -17.67 -1.68 -0.49
C MET A 47 -17.07 -0.52 -1.28
N SER A 48 -15.77 -0.39 -1.24
CA SER A 48 -15.01 0.53 -2.09
C SER A 48 -13.91 -0.21 -2.84
N TRP A 49 -13.54 0.32 -4.01
CA TRP A 49 -12.55 -0.26 -4.88
C TRP A 49 -11.51 0.75 -5.33
N ARG A 50 -10.26 0.36 -5.18
CA ARG A 50 -9.09 1.08 -5.63
C ARG A 50 -8.38 0.27 -6.71
N PHE A 51 -8.11 0.88 -7.84
CA PHE A 51 -7.37 0.29 -8.94
C PHE A 51 -6.06 1.05 -9.13
N ASP A 52 -4.94 0.40 -8.87
CA ASP A 52 -3.62 1.01 -8.96
C ASP A 52 -2.93 0.55 -10.23
N LEU A 53 -2.50 1.50 -11.06
CA LEU A 53 -1.59 1.28 -12.16
C LEU A 53 -0.21 1.76 -11.76
N VAL A 54 0.76 0.85 -11.69
CA VAL A 54 2.13 1.18 -11.27
C VAL A 54 3.12 0.88 -12.38
N GLY A 55 3.96 1.85 -12.71
CA GLY A 55 4.98 1.76 -13.75
C GLY A 55 6.22 2.58 -13.40
N ASN A 56 7.16 2.72 -14.33
CA ASN A 56 8.36 3.54 -14.09
C ASN A 56 8.18 5.00 -14.52
N ASP A 57 7.36 5.23 -15.55
CA ASP A 57 7.04 6.56 -16.04
C ASP A 57 5.70 6.55 -16.79
N TYR A 58 5.16 7.72 -17.10
CA TYR A 58 3.91 7.86 -17.82
C TYR A 58 3.97 9.01 -18.85
N ASN A 59 3.15 8.92 -19.90
CA ASN A 59 3.14 9.90 -20.98
C ASN A 59 2.13 11.04 -20.74
N SER A 60 2.08 12.00 -21.66
CA SER A 60 1.19 13.16 -21.59
C SER A 60 -0.30 12.83 -21.52
N TYR A 61 -0.72 11.68 -22.07
CA TYR A 61 -2.11 11.23 -21.95
C TYR A 61 -2.45 10.94 -20.47
N VAL A 62 -1.61 10.17 -19.78
CA VAL A 62 -1.81 9.89 -18.35
C VAL A 62 -1.66 11.15 -17.52
N SER A 63 -0.69 12.03 -17.85
CA SER A 63 -0.57 13.33 -17.17
C SER A 63 -1.86 14.14 -17.27
N GLY A 64 -2.49 14.19 -18.44
CA GLY A 64 -3.76 14.90 -18.62
C GLY A 64 -4.91 14.31 -17.78
N GLU A 65 -4.98 12.98 -17.64
CA GLU A 65 -5.97 12.35 -16.77
C GLU A 65 -5.73 12.69 -15.29
N LEU A 66 -4.47 12.70 -14.84
CA LEU A 66 -4.10 13.12 -13.49
C LEU A 66 -4.46 14.59 -13.22
N GLU A 67 -4.07 15.49 -14.11
CA GLU A 67 -4.39 16.92 -14.05
C GLU A 67 -5.91 17.15 -13.99
N SER A 68 -6.68 16.41 -14.79
CA SER A 68 -8.14 16.52 -14.82
C SER A 68 -8.81 16.13 -13.49
N ALA A 69 -8.15 15.30 -12.69
CA ALA A 69 -8.65 14.80 -11.42
C ALA A 69 -8.13 15.59 -10.20
N GLU A 70 -7.23 16.57 -10.40
CA GLU A 70 -6.64 17.38 -9.33
C GLU A 70 -7.69 18.07 -8.45
N ALA A 71 -8.83 18.48 -9.03
CA ALA A 71 -9.93 19.13 -8.31
C ALA A 71 -10.51 18.26 -7.17
N HIS A 72 -10.24 16.95 -7.16
CA HIS A 72 -10.64 16.06 -6.08
C HIS A 72 -9.69 16.07 -4.87
N GLY A 73 -8.50 16.69 -4.98
CA GLY A 73 -7.54 16.81 -3.89
C GLY A 73 -6.89 15.50 -3.46
N GLU A 74 -6.89 14.49 -4.33
CA GLU A 74 -6.30 13.17 -4.06
C GLU A 74 -5.06 12.95 -4.93
N THR A 75 -3.90 12.75 -4.31
CA THR A 75 -2.65 12.50 -5.03
C THR A 75 -2.74 11.23 -5.87
N TYR A 76 -2.16 11.27 -7.08
CA TYR A 76 -2.10 10.15 -8.04
C TYR A 76 -3.45 9.71 -8.61
N LEU A 77 -4.55 10.40 -8.27
CA LEU A 77 -5.87 10.07 -8.80
C LEU A 77 -5.93 10.41 -10.29
N ALA A 78 -6.28 9.43 -11.12
CA ALA A 78 -6.51 9.64 -12.55
C ALA A 78 -7.99 9.55 -12.92
N TYR A 79 -8.79 8.84 -12.11
CA TYR A 79 -10.22 8.67 -12.37
C TYR A 79 -10.99 8.36 -11.10
N LYS A 80 -12.18 8.95 -10.96
CA LYS A 80 -13.09 8.71 -9.84
C LYS A 80 -14.51 8.55 -10.35
N ARG A 81 -15.19 7.50 -9.90
CA ARG A 81 -16.62 7.29 -10.12
C ARG A 81 -17.23 6.58 -8.93
N ALA A 82 -18.19 7.21 -8.26
CA ALA A 82 -18.85 6.66 -7.08
C ALA A 82 -17.83 6.14 -6.03
N ASN A 83 -17.90 4.87 -5.68
CA ASN A 83 -17.03 4.13 -4.75
C ASN A 83 -15.80 3.48 -5.42
N TYR A 84 -15.48 3.87 -6.66
CA TYR A 84 -14.37 3.33 -7.46
C TYR A 84 -13.39 4.44 -7.82
N LYS A 85 -12.10 4.15 -7.67
CA LYS A 85 -11.02 5.08 -7.99
C LYS A 85 -9.90 4.37 -8.74
N ILE A 86 -9.28 5.07 -9.68
CA ILE A 86 -8.08 4.63 -10.36
C ILE A 86 -6.94 5.59 -9.99
N TYR A 87 -5.85 5.04 -9.51
CA TYR A 87 -4.62 5.77 -9.25
C TYR A 87 -3.53 5.32 -10.22
N VAL A 88 -2.70 6.27 -10.65
CA VAL A 88 -1.55 5.99 -11.50
C VAL A 88 -0.29 6.52 -10.82
N MET A 89 0.65 5.62 -10.54
CA MET A 89 1.85 5.92 -9.74
C MET A 89 3.11 5.39 -10.42
N LYS A 90 4.22 6.06 -10.16
CA LYS A 90 5.56 5.58 -10.47
C LYS A 90 6.10 4.72 -9.34
N TRP A 91 6.98 3.77 -9.66
CA TRP A 91 7.68 2.97 -8.66
C TRP A 91 8.44 3.83 -7.66
N SER A 92 9.07 4.92 -8.12
CA SER A 92 9.75 5.87 -7.25
C SER A 92 8.82 6.52 -6.22
N GLU A 93 7.59 6.83 -6.62
CA GLU A 93 6.58 7.45 -5.74
C GLU A 93 6.10 6.44 -4.69
N VAL A 94 5.78 5.21 -5.11
CA VAL A 94 5.36 4.14 -4.18
C VAL A 94 6.42 3.88 -3.11
N LEU A 95 7.69 3.79 -3.51
CA LEU A 95 8.80 3.56 -2.58
C LEU A 95 9.02 4.76 -1.66
N THR A 96 8.99 5.97 -2.21
CA THR A 96 9.15 7.21 -1.42
C THR A 96 8.04 7.34 -0.38
N ASP A 97 6.78 7.13 -0.77
CA ASP A 97 5.62 7.17 0.14
C ASP A 97 5.70 6.07 1.20
N PHE A 98 6.21 4.90 0.86
CA PHE A 98 6.44 3.83 1.83
C PHE A 98 7.50 4.25 2.84
N GLU A 99 8.64 4.74 2.38
CA GLU A 99 9.73 5.19 3.26
C GLU A 99 9.29 6.32 4.18
N LEU A 100 8.62 7.34 3.65
CA LEU A 100 8.12 8.47 4.43
C LEU A 100 7.14 8.04 5.52
N ARG A 101 6.18 7.17 5.19
CA ARG A 101 5.18 6.69 6.15
C ARG A 101 5.76 5.79 7.23
N HIS A 102 6.74 4.95 6.87
CA HIS A 102 7.28 3.94 7.78
C HIS A 102 8.57 4.35 8.46
N LYS A 103 9.17 5.49 8.09
CA LYS A 103 10.44 5.97 8.63
C LYS A 103 10.45 5.94 10.16
N PHE A 104 9.42 6.48 10.80
CA PHE A 104 9.34 6.53 12.26
C PHE A 104 9.36 5.12 12.89
N ILE A 105 8.55 4.20 12.36
CA ILE A 105 8.47 2.83 12.87
C ILE A 105 9.78 2.09 12.63
N LEU A 106 10.37 2.23 11.45
CA LEU A 106 11.65 1.62 11.09
C LEU A 106 12.78 2.15 11.98
N ASP A 107 12.82 3.46 12.24
CA ASP A 107 13.81 4.08 13.11
C ASP A 107 13.67 3.57 14.56
N LYS A 108 12.43 3.39 15.06
CA LYS A 108 12.18 2.80 16.37
C LYS A 108 12.60 1.32 16.44
N LEU A 109 12.26 0.53 15.43
CA LEU A 109 12.64 -0.89 15.36
C LEU A 109 14.17 -1.06 15.33
N ARG A 110 14.88 -0.19 14.60
CA ARG A 110 16.35 -0.16 14.57
C ARG A 110 16.95 0.15 15.94
N LEU A 111 16.41 1.16 16.63
CA LEU A 111 16.87 1.50 17.98
C LEU A 111 16.70 0.33 18.96
N GLU A 112 15.55 -0.34 18.96
CA GLU A 112 15.31 -1.50 19.83
C GLU A 112 16.22 -2.68 19.49
N ARG A 113 16.45 -2.95 18.21
CA ARG A 113 17.43 -3.95 17.76
C ARG A 113 18.83 -3.64 18.28
N ASP A 114 19.28 -2.39 18.16
CA ASP A 114 20.64 -1.99 18.57
C ASP A 114 20.82 -2.07 20.09
N LYS A 115 19.78 -1.74 20.88
CA LYS A 115 19.77 -1.98 22.32
C LYS A 115 19.95 -3.47 22.65
N LEU A 116 19.19 -4.36 21.99
CA LEU A 116 19.29 -5.81 22.19
C LEU A 116 20.67 -6.36 21.79
N ALA A 117 21.22 -5.89 20.66
CA ALA A 117 22.54 -6.29 20.20
C ALA A 117 23.67 -5.80 21.13
N THR A 118 23.47 -4.67 21.82
CA THR A 118 24.44 -4.12 22.77
C THR A 118 24.31 -4.74 24.16
N ALA A 119 23.10 -5.17 24.55
CA ALA A 119 22.79 -5.78 25.85
C ALA A 119 23.30 -7.22 25.98
N HIS A 120 23.48 -7.94 24.86
CA HIS A 120 23.98 -9.32 24.86
C HIS A 120 25.22 -9.43 23.99
N ARG A 121 26.39 -9.63 24.60
CA ARG A 121 27.67 -9.66 23.87
C ARG A 121 27.94 -11.01 23.20
N SER A 122 27.13 -12.03 23.48
CA SER A 122 27.17 -13.31 22.77
C SER A 122 25.79 -13.96 22.66
N ALA A 123 25.60 -14.81 21.64
CA ALA A 123 24.39 -15.61 21.48
C ALA A 123 24.09 -16.50 22.69
N ASP A 124 25.14 -16.90 23.44
CA ASP A 124 25.03 -17.70 24.66
C ASP A 124 24.39 -16.90 25.83
N GLU A 125 24.66 -15.59 25.94
CA GLU A 125 24.03 -14.73 26.94
C GLU A 125 22.54 -14.47 26.65
N ILE A 126 22.14 -14.40 25.37
CA ILE A 126 20.74 -14.23 24.95
C ILE A 126 19.90 -15.44 25.37
N LEU A 127 20.42 -16.64 25.10
CA LEU A 127 19.75 -17.88 25.47
C LEU A 127 19.60 -17.97 27.00
N ALA A 128 20.65 -17.71 27.76
CA ALA A 128 20.62 -17.75 29.23
C ALA A 128 19.54 -16.83 29.83
N HIS A 129 19.42 -15.60 29.34
CA HIS A 129 18.43 -14.63 29.87
C HIS A 129 16.98 -14.96 29.46
N SER A 130 16.79 -15.61 28.31
CA SER A 130 15.48 -16.10 27.86
C SER A 130 14.98 -17.29 28.71
N PHE A 131 15.89 -18.13 29.21
CA PHE A 131 15.58 -19.22 30.13
C PHE A 131 15.28 -18.72 31.55
N GLU A 132 15.96 -17.68 32.04
CA GLU A 132 15.65 -17.09 33.37
C GLU A 132 14.28 -16.39 33.40
N SER A 133 13.91 -15.71 32.30
CA SER A 133 12.64 -15.00 32.18
C SER A 133 11.45 -15.96 32.07
N THR A 134 11.63 -17.10 31.39
CA THR A 134 10.60 -18.16 31.30
C THR A 134 10.49 -18.99 32.58
N ALA A 135 11.61 -19.24 33.26
CA ALA A 135 11.60 -19.91 34.57
C ALA A 135 10.91 -19.08 35.67
N SER A 136 11.01 -17.75 35.63
CA SER A 136 10.29 -16.87 36.58
C SER A 136 8.77 -16.84 36.36
N ILE A 137 8.29 -17.15 35.16
CA ILE A 137 6.84 -17.23 34.85
C ILE A 137 6.26 -18.58 35.29
N ALA A 138 7.07 -19.64 35.33
CA ALA A 138 6.60 -20.99 35.69
C ALA A 138 6.57 -21.28 37.22
N ILE A 139 7.03 -20.36 38.08
CA ILE A 139 7.07 -20.53 39.55
C ILE A 139 6.08 -19.58 40.28
N LYS A 140 5.09 -19.01 39.58
CA LYS A 140 4.04 -18.19 40.20
C LYS A 140 2.66 -18.67 39.81
#